data_AF-A0A817V6E0-F1
#
_entry.id   AF-A0A817V6E0-F1
#
_cell.length_a   1.000
_cell.length_b   1.000
_cell.length_c   1.000
_cell.angle_alpha   90.00
_cell.angle_beta   90.00
_cell.angle_gamma   90.00
#
_symmetry.space_group_name_H-M   'P 1'
#
loop_
_entity.id
_entity.type
_entity.pdbx_description
1 polymer ?
#
loop_
_entity_poly.entity_id
_entity_poly.type
_entity_poly.pdbx_seq_one_letter_code
_entity_poly.pdbx_strand_id
1 'polypeptide(L)'
;MRISPLKDKQYWFYWHDEKNKTNLSFDEAYKWMGDFDNEHVIAKHSARIAQCFTSSEATIRVPREKTEIIDDIERNGYIFTDGVGTFSSRLRDEICVKMGYRRKFSVMQIRYGGCKGTVSVNPDLDYTEKQMILRKSMYKFISTHDVLELCKVSAPRPIHLNRQVIALLESRHIPHSTFLLLQNQHLLSLVESLLYLPSTYELLHERLPPHLQLRDLILTAQIDLIHEPFFRQLITTMCKHEIKRIQDKTRIQISKNSGRNMFGIVDETATLKSGQVFCQYTILNTEQLDDLTRSNNIRSYYQEDIKKVVVGKIVVTKNPCHHPGDLRTFEAIDVPKLRHLVDCIVFPQLGDRPHPNEISGSDLDVNLTLPKFVSSPPISSFPLISSWWSDEMACKFYKLFLNLTAQCSRTHVLSDSSQRMDLAHLNEYLTLGLLSIAAENEFGNVTWHGYFDSTFAVKPFSDGARQALTVVSRLIGNNQFDDLSGLVTQQAINEIKKNYENLTSEQKQKISVDESEIVFTYPYLIGMIMDEQKNSRLVEITMIFHILKDRNSYQEEMLHAKGDSITNWTATMKKMRDNIVVCNYKFLRDMSKNANDDSWIITGLNHWLPSEYEQQ
;
A
#
# COMPACT_ATOMS: atom_id res chain seq x y z
N MET A 1 -12.00 22.55 -17.16
CA MET A 1 -10.52 22.50 -17.12
C MET A 1 -9.99 23.73 -16.38
N ARG A 2 -9.45 23.58 -15.16
CA ARG A 2 -8.56 24.59 -14.56
C ARG A 2 -7.15 24.02 -14.58
N ILE A 3 -6.36 24.43 -15.57
CA ILE A 3 -4.93 24.15 -15.63
C ILE A 3 -4.23 25.40 -15.12
N SER A 4 -3.66 25.31 -13.92
CA SER A 4 -2.53 26.14 -13.49
C SER A 4 -1.82 25.40 -12.36
N PRO A 5 -0.84 24.52 -12.64
CA PRO A 5 0.09 24.08 -11.63
C PRO A 5 1.16 25.17 -11.52
N LEU A 6 0.93 26.17 -10.68
CA LEU A 6 2.06 26.92 -10.13
C LEU A 6 2.88 25.88 -9.35
N LYS A 7 3.95 25.36 -9.95
CA LYS A 7 4.94 24.57 -9.22
C LYS A 7 5.51 25.51 -8.17
N ASP A 8 5.36 25.16 -6.89
CA ASP A 8 6.03 25.89 -5.81
C ASP A 8 7.52 26.02 -6.16
N LYS A 9 7.98 27.26 -6.30
CA LYS A 9 9.40 27.56 -6.52
C LYS A 9 10.03 27.84 -5.16
N GLN A 10 11.15 27.18 -4.88
CA GLN A 10 11.96 27.48 -3.70
C GLN A 10 12.93 28.61 -4.05
N TYR A 11 12.98 29.62 -3.17
CA TYR A 11 13.91 30.73 -3.24
C TYR A 11 14.72 30.77 -1.94
N TRP A 12 16.03 30.88 -2.05
CA TRP A 12 16.92 31.03 -0.91
C TRP A 12 17.39 32.48 -0.86
N PHE A 13 17.14 33.14 0.28
CA PHE A 13 17.61 34.50 0.54
C PHE A 13 18.68 34.43 1.62
N TYR A 14 19.80 35.13 1.39
CA TYR A 14 20.90 35.24 2.33
C TYR A 14 20.96 36.68 2.85
N TRP A 15 21.03 36.84 4.17
CA TRP A 15 21.13 38.16 4.80
C TRP A 15 22.54 38.37 5.35
N HIS A 16 23.14 39.49 4.97
CA HIS A 16 24.46 39.93 5.42
C HIS A 16 24.34 41.24 6.21
N ASP A 17 24.85 41.27 7.44
CA ASP A 17 24.94 42.48 8.25
C ASP A 17 26.24 43.24 7.92
N GLU A 18 26.17 44.18 6.98
CA GLU A 18 27.32 45.00 6.59
C GLU A 18 27.90 45.83 7.75
N LYS A 19 27.08 46.18 8.75
CA LYS A 19 27.47 47.10 9.83
C LYS A 19 28.24 46.41 10.94
N ASN A 20 27.80 45.20 11.32
CA ASN A 20 28.40 44.47 12.44
C ASN A 20 29.32 43.31 11.99
N LYS A 21 29.34 42.96 10.69
CA LYS A 21 30.13 41.85 10.11
C LYS A 21 29.99 40.52 10.86
N THR A 22 28.80 40.25 11.39
CA THR A 22 28.54 39.05 12.20
C THR A 22 28.39 37.79 11.35
N ASN A 23 28.10 37.94 10.05
CA ASN A 23 27.94 36.86 9.07
C ASN A 23 28.84 37.10 7.85
N LEU A 24 29.14 36.02 7.11
CA LEU A 24 29.89 36.08 5.84
C LEU A 24 29.21 37.02 4.84
N SER A 25 29.99 37.66 3.98
CA SER A 25 29.46 38.28 2.75
C SER A 25 28.96 37.21 1.78
N PHE A 26 28.23 37.62 0.72
CA PHE A 26 27.79 36.68 -0.31
C PHE A 26 28.98 35.95 -0.95
N ASP A 27 30.04 36.66 -1.33
CA ASP A 27 31.21 36.07 -1.98
C ASP A 27 31.96 35.10 -1.05
N GLU A 28 32.08 35.45 0.23
CA GLU A 28 32.69 34.57 1.23
C GLU A 28 31.85 33.32 1.48
N ALA A 29 30.52 33.45 1.59
CA ALA A 29 29.61 32.32 1.73
C ALA A 29 29.64 31.42 0.49
N TYR A 30 29.63 32.03 -0.70
CA TYR A 30 29.71 31.32 -1.97
C TYR A 30 31.02 30.52 -2.09
N LYS A 31 32.15 31.15 -1.76
CA LYS A 31 33.47 30.50 -1.71
C LYS A 31 33.55 29.42 -0.63
N TRP A 32 32.86 29.59 0.50
CA TRP A 32 32.77 28.59 1.55
C TRP A 32 32.00 27.34 1.11
N MET A 33 30.93 27.52 0.31
CA MET A 33 30.15 26.39 -0.23
C MET A 33 30.99 25.48 -1.13
N GLY A 34 31.85 26.06 -1.96
CA GLY A 34 32.76 25.36 -2.84
C GLY A 34 33.17 26.19 -4.04
N ASP A 35 33.96 25.59 -4.92
CA ASP A 35 34.32 26.13 -6.22
C ASP A 35 33.53 25.40 -7.30
N PHE A 36 32.71 26.19 -8.00
CA PHE A 36 31.77 25.76 -9.04
C PHE A 36 32.24 26.15 -10.45
N ASP A 37 33.39 26.82 -10.59
CA ASP A 37 33.82 27.50 -11.83
C ASP A 37 34.08 26.50 -12.97
N ASN A 38 34.34 25.24 -12.64
CA ASN A 38 34.55 24.16 -13.60
C ASN A 38 33.26 23.66 -14.30
N GLU A 39 32.07 24.05 -13.83
CA GLU A 39 30.80 23.64 -14.45
C GLU A 39 30.24 24.76 -15.34
N HIS A 40 30.57 24.71 -16.63
CA HIS A 40 30.17 25.73 -17.59
C HIS A 40 28.71 25.61 -18.08
N VAL A 41 28.04 24.49 -17.81
CA VAL A 41 26.62 24.32 -18.16
C VAL A 41 25.77 25.00 -17.09
N ILE A 42 25.19 26.16 -17.40
CA ILE A 42 24.40 26.99 -16.47
C ILE A 42 23.40 26.16 -15.63
N ALA A 43 22.64 25.27 -16.27
CA ALA A 43 21.67 24.44 -15.58
C ALA A 43 22.32 23.48 -14.56
N LYS A 44 23.47 22.89 -14.90
CA LYS A 44 24.22 22.02 -13.98
C LYS A 44 24.90 22.85 -12.88
N HIS A 45 25.45 24.02 -13.22
CA HIS A 45 26.06 24.94 -12.27
C HIS A 45 25.08 25.36 -11.17
N SER A 46 23.87 25.81 -11.54
CA SER A 46 22.80 26.08 -10.58
C SER A 46 22.42 24.84 -9.76
N ALA A 47 22.41 23.66 -10.37
CA ALA A 47 22.17 22.40 -9.65
C ALA A 47 23.33 21.98 -8.73
N ARG A 48 24.56 22.49 -8.91
CA ARG A 48 25.69 22.27 -7.98
C ARG A 48 25.54 23.14 -6.74
N ILE A 49 25.27 24.43 -6.94
CA ILE A 49 24.97 25.36 -5.84
C ILE A 49 23.77 24.86 -5.01
N ALA A 50 22.70 24.42 -5.69
CA ALA A 50 21.50 23.89 -5.03
C ALA A 50 21.78 22.67 -4.13
N GLN A 51 22.86 21.91 -4.36
CA GLN A 51 23.17 20.74 -3.53
C GLN A 51 23.56 21.13 -2.10
N CYS A 52 24.16 22.30 -1.89
CA CYS A 52 24.51 22.83 -0.57
C CYS A 52 23.29 23.18 0.29
N PHE A 53 22.09 23.25 -0.31
CA PHE A 53 20.83 23.49 0.38
C PHE A 53 20.00 22.20 0.53
N THR A 54 20.58 21.03 0.22
CA THR A 54 19.92 19.74 0.50
C THR A 54 19.74 19.62 2.01
N SER A 55 18.54 19.28 2.48
CA SER A 55 18.35 18.91 3.88
C SER A 55 19.18 17.67 4.21
N SER A 56 20.19 17.84 5.06
CA SER A 56 21.13 16.81 5.50
C SER A 56 21.43 16.95 6.99
N GLU A 57 21.85 15.86 7.62
CA GLU A 57 22.28 15.85 9.02
C GLU A 57 23.80 15.72 9.10
N ALA A 58 24.48 16.69 9.70
CA ALA A 58 25.92 16.66 9.88
C ALA A 58 26.33 15.56 10.88
N THR A 59 27.18 14.64 10.44
CA THR A 59 27.68 13.52 11.25
C THR A 59 29.11 13.77 11.68
N ILE A 60 30.02 12.82 11.49
CA ILE A 60 31.41 12.95 11.92
C ILE A 60 32.26 13.66 10.85
N ARG A 61 33.43 14.14 11.27
CA ARG A 61 34.47 14.59 10.33
C ARG A 61 35.23 13.39 9.81
N VAL A 62 35.33 13.27 8.49
CA VAL A 62 36.16 12.27 7.82
C VAL A 62 37.25 13.04 7.08
N PRO A 63 38.48 13.10 7.59
CA PRO A 63 39.58 13.80 6.93
C PRO A 63 39.84 13.21 5.54
N ARG A 64 40.28 14.05 4.60
CA ARG A 64 40.50 13.64 3.20
C ARG A 64 41.54 12.52 3.07
N GLU A 65 42.50 12.45 3.99
CA GLU A 65 43.52 11.40 4.05
C GLU A 65 42.90 10.02 4.28
N LYS A 66 41.77 9.96 4.99
CA LYS A 66 40.98 8.74 5.20
C LYS A 66 40.00 8.44 4.08
N THR A 67 39.98 9.26 3.03
CA THR A 67 39.18 9.04 1.83
C THR A 67 40.06 8.74 0.63
N GLU A 68 39.48 8.13 -0.38
CA GLU A 68 40.11 7.91 -1.68
C GLU A 68 39.05 8.06 -2.77
N ILE A 69 39.39 8.73 -3.87
CA ILE A 69 38.54 8.81 -5.06
C ILE A 69 39.16 7.93 -6.13
N ILE A 70 38.43 6.90 -6.56
CA ILE A 70 38.86 5.97 -7.60
C ILE A 70 38.02 6.12 -8.87
N ASP A 71 38.49 5.52 -9.96
CA ASP A 71 37.77 5.52 -11.24
C ASP A 71 36.47 4.74 -11.15
N ASP A 72 35.49 5.16 -11.94
CA ASP A 72 34.27 4.40 -12.15
C ASP A 72 34.53 3.12 -12.94
N ILE A 73 33.69 2.11 -12.72
CA ILE A 73 33.73 0.87 -13.50
C ILE A 73 32.92 1.09 -14.78
N GLU A 74 33.62 1.24 -15.90
CA GLU A 74 33.03 1.49 -17.21
C GLU A 74 33.13 0.27 -18.12
N ARG A 75 32.03 -0.08 -18.78
CA ARG A 75 32.00 -1.13 -19.81
C ARG A 75 31.00 -0.77 -20.89
N ASN A 76 31.35 -1.05 -22.15
CA ASN A 76 30.48 -0.81 -23.31
C ASN A 76 29.90 0.61 -23.38
N GLY A 77 30.66 1.62 -22.93
CA GLY A 77 30.23 3.02 -22.90
C GLY A 77 29.26 3.38 -21.77
N TYR A 78 29.06 2.48 -20.80
CA TYR A 78 28.21 2.72 -19.63
C TYR A 78 29.01 2.67 -18.33
N ILE A 79 28.64 3.56 -17.40
CA ILE A 79 29.17 3.59 -16.04
C ILE A 79 28.32 2.68 -15.14
N PHE A 80 28.91 1.62 -14.60
CA PHE A 80 28.22 0.66 -13.70
C PHE A 80 28.18 1.11 -12.24
N THR A 81 29.04 2.06 -11.87
CA THR A 81 29.19 2.58 -10.50
C THR A 81 28.73 4.03 -10.36
N ASP A 82 27.83 4.50 -11.23
CA ASP A 82 27.44 5.91 -11.29
C ASP A 82 26.83 6.37 -9.97
N GLY A 83 27.55 7.24 -9.26
CA GLY A 83 27.11 7.81 -8.00
C GLY A 83 27.18 6.85 -6.81
N VAL A 84 27.92 5.74 -6.88
CA VAL A 84 28.10 4.82 -5.75
C VAL A 84 29.54 4.63 -5.30
N GLY A 85 29.74 4.47 -4.00
CA GLY A 85 31.04 4.16 -3.39
C GLY A 85 30.91 3.22 -2.20
N THR A 86 31.96 3.13 -1.38
CA THR A 86 31.98 2.26 -0.20
C THR A 86 32.52 2.94 1.04
N PHE A 87 32.21 2.38 2.21
CA PHE A 87 32.70 2.88 3.50
C PHE A 87 32.91 1.75 4.50
N SER A 88 33.76 1.96 5.51
CA SER A 88 34.14 0.91 6.45
C SER A 88 33.07 0.63 7.50
N SER A 89 33.07 -0.58 8.09
CA SER A 89 32.11 -0.91 9.16
C SER A 89 32.40 -0.12 10.43
N ARG A 90 33.66 0.24 10.68
CA ARG A 90 34.05 1.12 11.77
C ARG A 90 33.44 2.51 11.61
N LEU A 91 33.50 3.09 10.41
CA LEU A 91 32.87 4.39 10.12
C LEU A 91 31.35 4.32 10.34
N ARG A 92 30.69 3.25 9.88
CA ARG A 92 29.26 3.01 10.18
C ARG A 92 28.99 3.06 11.68
N ASP A 93 29.76 2.31 12.47
CA ASP A 93 29.52 2.15 13.89
C ASP A 93 29.74 3.48 14.64
N GLU A 94 30.75 4.27 14.27
CA GLU A 94 30.98 5.63 14.77
C GLU A 94 29.80 6.56 14.46
N ILE A 95 29.26 6.51 13.24
CA ILE A 95 28.07 7.26 12.83
C ILE A 95 26.84 6.81 13.63
N CYS A 96 26.61 5.51 13.79
CA CYS A 96 25.48 4.99 14.56
C CYS A 96 25.49 5.51 16.00
N VAL A 97 26.67 5.55 16.64
CA VAL A 97 26.82 6.11 18.00
C VAL A 97 26.50 7.60 18.01
N LYS A 98 27.09 8.38 17.10
CA LYS A 98 26.86 9.83 17.04
C LYS A 98 25.39 10.19 16.78
N MET A 99 24.73 9.45 15.90
CA MET A 99 23.35 9.73 15.48
C MET A 99 22.30 9.03 16.35
N GLY A 100 22.72 8.23 17.34
CA GLY A 100 21.80 7.45 18.18
C GLY A 100 21.02 6.38 17.42
N TYR A 101 21.55 5.90 16.29
CA TYR A 101 20.92 4.83 15.52
C TYR A 101 21.07 3.50 16.26
N ARG A 102 19.94 2.96 16.73
CA ARG A 102 19.89 1.66 17.41
C ARG A 102 20.22 0.49 16.48
N ARG A 103 19.94 0.65 15.18
CA ARG A 103 20.10 -0.38 14.16
C ARG A 103 21.25 -0.04 13.22
N LYS A 104 22.09 -1.05 12.94
CA LYS A 104 23.17 -0.92 11.95
C LYS A 104 22.58 -0.89 10.53
N PHE A 105 22.97 0.11 9.75
CA PHE A 105 22.59 0.27 8.36
C PHE A 105 23.72 -0.21 7.42
N SER A 106 23.39 -0.60 6.19
CA SER A 106 24.39 -1.06 5.21
C SER A 106 24.72 -0.02 4.15
N VAL A 107 23.81 0.93 3.92
CA VAL A 107 23.94 1.93 2.87
C VAL A 107 23.57 3.31 3.40
N MET A 108 24.25 4.35 2.94
CA MET A 108 23.91 5.73 3.24
C MET A 108 24.02 6.63 2.00
N GLN A 109 23.08 7.54 1.85
CA GLN A 109 23.12 8.62 0.86
C GLN A 109 23.77 9.85 1.51
N ILE A 110 24.78 10.40 0.85
CA ILE A 110 25.70 11.36 1.46
C ILE A 110 25.79 12.68 0.69
N ARG A 111 26.24 13.71 1.40
CA ARG A 111 26.95 14.87 0.86
C ARG A 111 28.29 14.99 1.60
N TYR A 112 29.38 15.11 0.85
CA TYR A 112 30.72 15.14 1.44
C TYR A 112 31.70 15.81 0.48
N GLY A 113 32.31 16.95 0.86
CA GLY A 113 33.42 17.55 0.10
C GLY A 113 33.16 17.76 -1.40
N GLY A 114 31.96 18.18 -1.78
CA GLY A 114 31.55 18.33 -3.18
C GLY A 114 31.13 17.02 -3.89
N CYS A 115 31.18 15.89 -3.19
CA CYS A 115 30.65 14.61 -3.63
C CYS A 115 29.18 14.43 -3.22
N LYS A 116 28.41 13.82 -4.13
CA LYS A 116 27.03 13.38 -3.92
C LYS A 116 26.89 11.96 -4.44
N GLY A 117 26.31 11.09 -3.62
CA GLY A 117 25.98 9.73 -4.04
C GLY A 117 25.54 8.85 -2.88
N THR A 118 25.62 7.55 -3.08
CA THR A 118 25.24 6.52 -2.14
C THR A 118 26.45 5.63 -1.85
N VAL A 119 26.75 5.33 -0.60
CA VAL A 119 27.88 4.47 -0.23
C VAL A 119 27.40 3.24 0.55
N SER A 120 28.00 2.09 0.27
CA SER A 120 27.70 0.82 0.95
C SER A 120 28.84 0.35 1.85
N VAL A 121 28.49 -0.32 2.95
CA VAL A 121 29.49 -0.85 3.88
C VAL A 121 30.34 -1.92 3.20
N ASN A 122 31.65 -1.77 3.27
CA ASN A 122 32.65 -2.74 2.83
C ASN A 122 33.53 -3.10 4.03
N PRO A 123 33.36 -4.30 4.63
CA PRO A 123 34.15 -4.73 5.78
C PRO A 123 35.66 -4.78 5.52
N ASP A 124 36.09 -4.97 4.27
CA ASP A 124 37.52 -5.06 3.93
C ASP A 124 38.25 -3.74 4.20
N LEU A 125 37.54 -2.60 4.16
CA LEU A 125 38.11 -1.29 4.48
C LEU A 125 38.52 -1.16 5.94
N ASP A 126 37.97 -1.97 6.86
CA ASP A 126 38.37 -1.96 8.27
C ASP A 126 39.82 -2.42 8.47
N TYR A 127 40.42 -3.10 7.47
CA TYR A 127 41.82 -3.52 7.45
C TYR A 127 42.74 -2.55 6.69
N THR A 128 42.23 -1.38 6.31
CA THR A 128 42.98 -0.34 5.58
C THR A 128 43.01 0.97 6.37
N GLU A 129 43.85 1.92 5.96
CA GLU A 129 43.83 3.28 6.54
C GLU A 129 42.64 4.13 6.05
N LYS A 130 41.98 3.69 4.97
CA LYS A 130 40.85 4.38 4.35
C LYS A 130 39.54 4.00 5.02
N GLN A 131 38.71 5.00 5.31
CA GLN A 131 37.37 4.81 5.86
C GLN A 131 36.28 4.90 4.78
N MET A 132 36.55 5.56 3.65
CA MET A 132 35.58 5.76 2.58
C MET A 132 36.26 5.80 1.21
N ILE A 133 35.70 5.06 0.25
CA ILE A 133 36.12 5.05 -1.15
C ILE A 133 34.99 5.64 -1.98
N LEU A 134 35.28 6.71 -2.70
CA LEU A 134 34.34 7.44 -3.55
C LEU A 134 34.71 7.22 -5.03
N ARG A 135 33.77 7.47 -5.94
CA ARG A 135 34.00 7.40 -7.39
C ARG A 135 34.04 8.78 -8.02
N LYS A 136 34.72 8.91 -9.16
CA LYS A 136 34.75 10.16 -9.95
C LYS A 136 33.35 10.67 -10.29
N SER A 137 32.42 9.78 -10.63
CA SER A 137 31.02 10.10 -10.90
C SER A 137 30.32 10.76 -9.71
N MET A 138 30.75 10.53 -8.47
CA MET A 138 30.18 11.17 -7.28
C MET A 138 30.61 12.62 -7.12
N TYR A 139 31.80 12.97 -7.62
CA TYR A 139 32.41 14.29 -7.46
C TYR A 139 31.73 15.32 -8.38
N LYS A 140 31.11 16.35 -7.79
CA LYS A 140 30.29 17.32 -8.54
C LYS A 140 30.89 18.72 -8.62
N PHE A 141 31.71 19.11 -7.64
CA PHE A 141 32.40 20.41 -7.57
C PHE A 141 33.54 20.35 -6.55
N ILE A 142 34.47 21.31 -6.57
CA ILE A 142 35.60 21.34 -5.64
C ILE A 142 35.13 21.88 -4.29
N SER A 143 35.43 21.19 -3.19
CA SER A 143 35.17 21.72 -1.84
C SER A 143 36.09 21.07 -0.80
N THR A 144 36.67 21.88 0.08
CA THR A 144 37.54 21.42 1.20
C THR A 144 36.76 20.89 2.39
N HIS A 145 35.43 20.89 2.33
CA HIS A 145 34.56 20.44 3.40
C HIS A 145 34.77 18.94 3.73
N ASP A 146 34.98 18.65 5.02
CA ASP A 146 35.34 17.32 5.53
C ASP A 146 34.32 16.73 6.51
N VAL A 147 33.20 17.41 6.74
CA VAL A 147 32.08 16.87 7.50
C VAL A 147 31.25 15.98 6.58
N LEU A 148 31.01 14.76 7.02
CA LEU A 148 30.11 13.83 6.34
C LEU A 148 28.67 14.17 6.70
N GLU A 149 27.86 14.53 5.71
CA GLU A 149 26.45 14.81 5.91
C GLU A 149 25.59 13.66 5.37
N LEU A 150 24.63 13.22 6.17
CA LEU A 150 23.70 12.16 5.80
C LEU A 150 22.39 12.74 5.28
N CYS A 151 21.95 12.26 4.12
CA CYS A 151 20.59 12.49 3.64
C CYS A 151 19.65 11.38 4.09
N LYS A 152 20.11 10.11 4.04
CA LYS A 152 19.27 8.92 4.29
C LYS A 152 20.13 7.68 4.50
N VAL A 153 19.68 6.73 5.31
CA VAL A 153 20.34 5.42 5.53
C VAL A 153 19.45 4.24 5.09
N SER A 154 19.99 3.07 4.76
CA SER A 154 19.20 1.87 4.46
C SER A 154 18.35 1.45 5.67
N ALA A 155 17.10 1.09 5.42
CA ALA A 155 16.13 0.71 6.44
C ALA A 155 15.01 -0.13 5.80
N PRO A 156 14.25 -0.93 6.56
CA PRO A 156 13.23 -1.83 6.05
C PRO A 156 11.98 -1.03 5.68
N ARG A 157 11.99 -0.38 4.51
CA ARG A 157 10.92 0.53 4.10
C ARG A 157 9.82 -0.22 3.36
N PRO A 158 8.57 -0.21 3.87
CA PRO A 158 7.43 -0.70 3.11
C PRO A 158 7.29 0.05 1.78
N ILE A 159 6.76 -0.64 0.77
CA ILE A 159 6.45 -0.07 -0.53
C ILE A 159 4.94 0.11 -0.68
N HIS A 160 4.56 1.17 -1.39
CA HIS A 160 3.20 1.37 -1.87
C HIS A 160 3.20 1.26 -3.39
N LEU A 161 2.23 0.53 -3.92
CA LEU A 161 1.87 0.64 -5.33
C LEU A 161 1.31 2.04 -5.60
N ASN A 162 1.43 2.45 -6.85
CA ASN A 162 0.83 3.66 -7.38
C ASN A 162 0.28 3.36 -8.79
N ARG A 163 -0.45 4.31 -9.37
CA ARG A 163 -1.07 4.16 -10.70
C ARG A 163 -0.08 3.77 -11.80
N GLN A 164 1.14 4.29 -11.76
CA GLN A 164 2.15 4.02 -12.78
C GLN A 164 2.65 2.57 -12.71
N VAL A 165 2.98 2.11 -11.51
CA VAL A 165 3.44 0.72 -11.29
C VAL A 165 2.32 -0.27 -11.60
N ILE A 166 1.07 0.03 -11.19
CA ILE A 166 -0.10 -0.81 -11.48
C ILE A 166 -0.28 -0.96 -13.00
N ALA A 167 -0.28 0.14 -13.75
CA ALA A 167 -0.42 0.09 -15.21
C ALA A 167 0.69 -0.75 -15.89
N LEU A 168 1.93 -0.66 -15.40
CA LEU A 168 3.02 -1.50 -15.90
C LEU A 168 2.83 -2.98 -15.57
N LEU A 169 2.34 -3.30 -14.37
CA LEU A 169 2.05 -4.68 -13.97
C LEU A 169 0.85 -5.26 -14.75
N GLU A 170 -0.19 -4.47 -15.00
CA GLU A 170 -1.34 -4.85 -15.84
C GLU A 170 -0.91 -5.13 -17.28
N SER A 171 0.00 -4.31 -17.84
CA SER A 171 0.59 -4.54 -19.18
C SER A 171 1.37 -5.86 -19.27
N ARG A 172 1.72 -6.45 -18.13
CA ARG A 172 2.38 -7.77 -17.99
C ARG A 172 1.40 -8.88 -17.62
N HIS A 173 0.11 -8.67 -17.89
CA HIS A 173 -0.97 -9.63 -17.66
C HIS A 173 -1.23 -9.99 -16.19
N ILE A 174 -0.81 -9.14 -15.24
CA ILE A 174 -1.25 -9.30 -13.86
C ILE A 174 -2.73 -8.90 -13.78
N PRO A 175 -3.63 -9.78 -13.29
CA PRO A 175 -5.06 -9.49 -13.25
C PRO A 175 -5.39 -8.32 -12.32
N HIS A 176 -6.35 -7.50 -12.73
CA HIS A 176 -6.80 -6.30 -12.01
C HIS A 176 -7.35 -6.64 -10.62
N SER A 177 -7.97 -7.81 -10.50
CA SER A 177 -8.45 -8.39 -9.24
C SER A 177 -7.34 -8.54 -8.19
N THR A 178 -6.08 -8.69 -8.62
CA THR A 178 -4.92 -8.73 -7.72
C THR A 178 -4.74 -7.40 -7.00
N PHE A 179 -4.91 -6.27 -7.69
CA PHE A 179 -4.75 -4.95 -7.07
C PHE A 179 -5.93 -4.59 -6.17
N LEU A 180 -7.14 -4.97 -6.56
CA LEU A 180 -8.32 -4.86 -5.70
C LEU A 180 -8.14 -5.68 -4.41
N LEU A 181 -7.63 -6.91 -4.52
CA LEU A 181 -7.32 -7.74 -3.36
C LEU A 181 -6.35 -7.05 -2.38
N LEU A 182 -5.27 -6.45 -2.91
CA LEU A 182 -4.29 -5.73 -2.08
C LEU A 182 -4.88 -4.46 -1.46
N GLN A 183 -5.71 -3.73 -2.21
CA GLN A 183 -6.42 -2.56 -1.72
C GLN A 183 -7.31 -2.95 -0.54
N ASN A 184 -8.10 -4.01 -0.69
CA ASN A 184 -9.00 -4.49 0.35
C ASN A 184 -8.23 -4.96 1.58
N GLN A 185 -7.11 -5.67 1.40
CA GLN A 185 -6.22 -6.04 2.52
C GLN A 185 -5.67 -4.81 3.26
N HIS A 186 -5.27 -3.77 2.53
CA HIS A 186 -4.80 -2.53 3.14
C HIS A 186 -5.93 -1.83 3.91
N LEU A 187 -7.12 -1.72 3.33
CA LEU A 187 -8.29 -1.11 3.98
C LEU A 187 -8.70 -1.89 5.24
N LEU A 188 -8.73 -3.23 5.17
CA LEU A 188 -9.01 -4.10 6.32
C LEU A 188 -8.01 -3.85 7.45
N SER A 189 -6.72 -3.74 7.16
CA SER A 189 -5.70 -3.46 8.20
C SER A 189 -5.93 -2.11 8.90
N LEU A 190 -6.41 -1.09 8.17
CA LEU A 190 -6.74 0.22 8.77
C LEU A 190 -7.96 0.11 9.68
N VAL A 191 -8.96 -0.68 9.31
CA VAL A 191 -10.14 -0.88 10.15
C VAL A 191 -9.80 -1.73 11.38
N GLU A 192 -9.00 -2.77 11.22
CA GLU A 192 -8.47 -3.57 12.34
C GLU A 192 -7.72 -2.70 13.35
N SER A 193 -7.00 -1.67 12.90
CA SER A 193 -6.28 -0.75 13.79
C SER A 193 -7.18 0.08 14.70
N LEU A 194 -8.49 0.12 14.48
CA LEU A 194 -9.45 0.79 15.36
C LEU A 194 -10.11 -0.16 16.36
N LEU A 195 -9.79 -1.45 16.27
CA LEU A 195 -10.50 -2.55 16.96
C LEU A 195 -9.59 -3.44 17.78
N TYR A 196 -8.36 -3.60 17.30
CA TYR A 196 -7.40 -4.55 17.84
C TYR A 196 -6.12 -3.82 18.18
N LEU A 197 -5.74 -3.91 19.45
CA LEU A 197 -4.55 -3.25 20.00
C LEU A 197 -3.26 -3.58 19.22
N PRO A 198 -3.04 -4.81 18.72
CA PRO A 198 -1.86 -5.11 17.89
C PRO A 198 -1.80 -4.22 16.64
N SER A 199 -2.90 -4.15 15.90
CA SER A 199 -3.01 -3.35 14.67
C SER A 199 -2.99 -1.85 14.97
N THR A 200 -3.60 -1.42 16.09
CA THR A 200 -3.51 -0.03 16.59
C THR A 200 -2.06 0.35 16.86
N TYR A 201 -1.37 -0.47 17.65
CA TYR A 201 0.02 -0.24 18.02
C TYR A 201 0.91 -0.18 16.78
N GLU A 202 0.72 -1.11 15.84
CA GLU A 202 1.46 -1.14 14.58
C GLU A 202 1.27 0.15 13.78
N LEU A 203 0.02 0.60 13.58
CA LEU A 203 -0.27 1.85 12.86
C LEU A 203 0.36 3.06 13.56
N LEU A 204 0.17 3.20 14.87
CA LEU A 204 0.68 4.34 15.63
C LEU A 204 2.21 4.33 15.68
N HIS A 205 2.84 3.19 15.92
CA HIS A 205 4.29 3.06 15.97
C HIS A 205 4.96 3.39 14.63
N GLU A 206 4.32 3.09 13.50
CA GLU A 206 4.83 3.45 12.18
C GLU A 206 4.72 4.94 11.85
N ARG A 207 3.71 5.61 12.39
CA ARG A 207 3.32 6.96 11.97
C ARG A 207 3.67 8.03 12.98
N LEU A 208 3.90 7.66 14.23
CA LEU A 208 4.29 8.57 15.28
C LEU A 208 5.80 8.54 15.51
N PRO A 209 6.36 9.67 15.95
CA PRO A 209 7.77 9.72 16.32
C PRO A 209 8.10 8.72 17.44
N PRO A 210 9.29 8.10 17.40
CA PRO A 210 9.69 7.07 18.37
C PRO A 210 9.84 7.56 19.82
N HIS A 211 9.83 8.88 20.07
CA HIS A 211 9.85 9.43 21.42
C HIS A 211 8.51 9.27 22.15
N LEU A 212 7.42 9.05 21.42
CA LEU A 212 6.14 8.67 22.00
C LEU A 212 6.24 7.18 22.33
N GLN A 213 6.74 6.86 23.53
CA GLN A 213 7.01 5.50 24.00
C GLN A 213 5.70 4.73 24.22
N LEU A 214 4.99 4.38 23.13
CA LEU A 214 3.66 3.75 23.14
C LEU A 214 3.60 2.51 24.03
N ARG A 215 4.71 1.76 24.11
CA ARG A 215 4.81 0.58 24.97
C ARG A 215 4.71 0.94 26.45
N ASP A 216 5.38 1.99 26.90
CA ASP A 216 5.34 2.43 28.29
C ASP A 216 3.96 3.01 28.64
N LEU A 217 3.32 3.66 27.67
CA LEU A 217 1.93 4.10 27.83
C LEU A 217 0.99 2.91 28.06
N ILE A 218 1.13 1.83 27.30
CA ILE A 218 0.32 0.62 27.47
C ILE A 218 0.69 -0.12 28.77
N LEU A 219 1.98 -0.43 28.98
CA LEU A 219 2.41 -1.36 30.04
C LEU A 219 2.55 -0.70 31.41
N THR A 220 3.03 0.56 31.45
CA THR A 220 3.31 1.27 32.71
C THR A 220 2.17 2.18 33.09
N ALA A 221 1.67 2.98 32.14
CA ALA A 221 0.57 3.91 32.39
C ALA A 221 -0.82 3.27 32.21
N GLN A 222 -0.90 2.02 31.71
CA GLN A 222 -2.15 1.28 31.51
C GLN A 222 -3.17 2.02 30.63
N ILE A 223 -2.67 2.78 29.65
CA ILE A 223 -3.51 3.50 28.70
C ILE A 223 -4.02 2.53 27.63
N ASP A 224 -5.35 2.46 27.50
CA ASP A 224 -6.01 1.78 26.40
C ASP A 224 -6.01 2.67 25.16
N LEU A 225 -5.11 2.38 24.21
CA LEU A 225 -4.98 3.18 22.98
C LEU A 225 -6.23 3.17 22.09
N ILE A 226 -7.11 2.17 22.21
CA ILE A 226 -8.31 2.04 21.36
C ILE A 226 -9.43 2.92 21.89
N HIS A 227 -9.59 2.95 23.21
CA HIS A 227 -10.70 3.60 23.87
C HIS A 227 -10.37 4.99 24.43
N GLU A 228 -9.09 5.31 24.64
CA GLU A 228 -8.68 6.65 25.09
C GLU A 228 -9.00 7.70 23.99
N PRO A 229 -9.74 8.78 24.31
CA PRO A 229 -10.25 9.73 23.31
C PRO A 229 -9.20 10.35 22.40
N PHE A 230 -8.03 10.73 22.93
CA PHE A 230 -6.98 11.35 22.12
C PHE A 230 -6.38 10.35 21.12
N PHE A 231 -5.96 9.16 21.57
CA PHE A 231 -5.41 8.12 20.69
C PHE A 231 -6.44 7.66 19.68
N ARG A 232 -7.69 7.50 20.09
CA ARG A 232 -8.78 7.16 19.18
C ARG A 232 -8.93 8.18 18.06
N GLN A 233 -9.03 9.47 18.40
CA GLN A 233 -9.17 10.52 17.39
C GLN A 233 -7.95 10.56 16.46
N LEU A 234 -6.77 10.27 16.98
CA LEU A 234 -5.53 10.18 16.24
C LEU A 234 -5.54 9.00 15.24
N ILE A 235 -5.91 7.79 15.68
CA ILE A 235 -6.02 6.59 14.85
C ILE A 235 -7.03 6.84 13.72
N THR A 236 -8.23 7.35 14.04
CA THR A 236 -9.23 7.68 13.02
C THR A 236 -8.70 8.68 12.00
N THR A 237 -8.01 9.73 12.45
CA THR A 237 -7.46 10.74 11.54
C THR A 237 -6.42 10.11 10.62
N MET A 238 -5.58 9.21 11.13
CA MET A 238 -4.64 8.44 10.32
C MET A 238 -5.34 7.53 9.32
N CYS A 239 -6.38 6.79 9.73
CA CYS A 239 -7.15 5.94 8.81
C CYS A 239 -7.82 6.76 7.70
N LYS A 240 -8.47 7.89 8.04
CA LYS A 240 -9.05 8.83 7.05
C LYS A 240 -7.99 9.35 6.10
N HIS A 241 -6.81 9.70 6.61
CA HIS A 241 -5.69 10.17 5.79
C HIS A 241 -5.21 9.10 4.81
N GLU A 242 -5.03 7.85 5.25
CA GLU A 242 -4.56 6.76 4.40
C GLU A 242 -5.62 6.36 3.35
N ILE A 243 -6.90 6.29 3.73
CA ILE A 243 -8.00 6.05 2.78
C ILE A 243 -8.00 7.13 1.70
N LYS A 244 -7.87 8.40 2.08
CA LYS A 244 -7.79 9.51 1.11
C LYS A 244 -6.59 9.37 0.17
N ARG A 245 -5.45 8.86 0.63
CA ARG A 245 -4.29 8.61 -0.26
C ARG A 245 -4.52 7.45 -1.22
N ILE A 246 -5.30 6.44 -0.82
CA ILE A 246 -5.73 5.36 -1.70
C ILE A 246 -6.64 5.96 -2.80
N GLN A 247 -7.61 6.80 -2.45
CA GLN A 247 -8.49 7.50 -3.39
C GLN A 247 -7.70 8.42 -4.35
N ASP A 248 -6.99 9.40 -3.79
CA ASP A 248 -6.34 10.46 -4.56
C ASP A 248 -5.16 9.96 -5.40
N LYS A 249 -4.40 8.97 -4.89
CA LYS A 249 -3.10 8.57 -5.44
C LYS A 249 -2.96 7.08 -5.71
N THR A 250 -3.98 6.28 -5.42
CA THR A 250 -3.92 4.81 -5.55
C THR A 250 -2.73 4.24 -4.78
N ARG A 251 -2.49 4.78 -3.57
CA ARG A 251 -1.35 4.43 -2.74
C ARG A 251 -1.63 3.14 -1.94
N ILE A 252 -1.63 2.00 -2.63
CA ILE A 252 -1.96 0.70 -2.03
C ILE A 252 -0.70 0.13 -1.37
N GLN A 253 -0.75 -0.10 -0.05
CA GLN A 253 0.37 -0.70 0.67
C GLN A 253 0.48 -2.18 0.33
N ILE A 254 1.68 -2.62 -0.03
CA ILE A 254 1.98 -4.05 -0.13
C ILE A 254 2.29 -4.58 1.27
N SER A 255 1.92 -5.84 1.55
CA SER A 255 2.36 -6.55 2.76
C SER A 255 3.85 -6.34 3.01
N LYS A 256 4.20 -5.96 4.25
CA LYS A 256 5.54 -5.50 4.65
C LYS A 256 6.66 -6.36 4.07
N ASN A 257 6.57 -7.68 4.24
CA ASN A 257 7.63 -8.60 3.86
C ASN A 257 7.51 -9.12 2.40
N SER A 258 6.60 -8.54 1.61
CA SER A 258 6.33 -8.89 0.21
C SER A 258 6.77 -7.80 -0.79
N GLY A 259 7.27 -6.66 -0.31
CA GLY A 259 7.83 -5.60 -1.16
C GLY A 259 8.53 -4.51 -0.34
N ARG A 260 9.56 -3.87 -0.91
CA ARG A 260 10.44 -2.93 -0.20
C ARG A 260 10.91 -1.78 -1.09
N ASN A 261 10.97 -0.57 -0.53
CA ASN A 261 11.77 0.50 -1.13
C ASN A 261 13.22 0.37 -0.63
N MET A 262 14.18 0.25 -1.56
CA MET A 262 15.56 -0.11 -1.24
C MET A 262 16.55 0.79 -1.95
N PHE A 263 17.72 0.97 -1.33
CA PHE A 263 18.87 1.45 -2.10
C PHE A 263 19.32 0.36 -3.05
N GLY A 264 19.58 0.71 -4.29
CA GLY A 264 20.44 -0.08 -5.17
C GLY A 264 21.89 0.28 -4.92
N ILE A 265 22.76 -0.70 -5.00
CA ILE A 265 24.21 -0.56 -4.93
C ILE A 265 24.84 -1.53 -5.92
N VAL A 266 26.16 -1.45 -6.07
CA VAL A 266 26.92 -2.31 -7.00
C VAL A 266 27.59 -3.46 -6.25
N ASP A 267 27.70 -4.61 -6.90
CA ASP A 267 28.51 -5.73 -6.43
C ASP A 267 30.00 -5.43 -6.65
N GLU A 268 30.66 -4.88 -5.64
CA GLU A 268 32.11 -4.62 -5.66
C GLU A 268 32.96 -5.90 -5.77
N THR A 269 32.38 -7.09 -5.51
CA THR A 269 33.10 -8.37 -5.57
C THR A 269 33.11 -9.02 -6.96
N ALA A 270 32.37 -8.45 -7.93
CA ALA A 270 32.24 -8.96 -9.30
C ALA A 270 31.75 -10.42 -9.39
N THR A 271 30.89 -10.83 -8.46
CA THR A 271 30.33 -12.19 -8.37
C THR A 271 29.03 -12.37 -9.14
N LEU A 272 28.18 -11.36 -9.16
CA LEU A 272 26.88 -11.39 -9.85
C LEU A 272 27.06 -11.24 -11.36
N LYS A 273 26.37 -12.09 -12.13
CA LYS A 273 26.29 -11.99 -13.61
C LYS A 273 25.15 -11.06 -14.02
N SER A 274 25.17 -10.60 -15.28
CA SER A 274 24.04 -9.87 -15.87
C SER A 274 22.74 -10.69 -15.74
N GLY A 275 21.67 -10.03 -15.30
CA GLY A 275 20.37 -10.64 -15.01
C GLY A 275 20.22 -11.17 -13.57
N GLN A 276 21.31 -11.23 -12.80
CA GLN A 276 21.30 -11.66 -11.40
C GLN A 276 21.41 -10.46 -10.46
N VAL A 277 20.83 -10.59 -9.28
CA VAL A 277 20.93 -9.60 -8.20
C VAL A 277 21.09 -10.31 -6.86
N PHE A 278 21.67 -9.62 -5.87
CA PHE A 278 21.61 -10.06 -4.48
C PHE A 278 20.67 -9.14 -3.70
N CYS A 279 19.80 -9.72 -2.87
CA CYS A 279 18.91 -8.95 -2.01
C CYS A 279 18.72 -9.66 -0.68
N GLN A 280 18.93 -8.92 0.40
CA GLN A 280 18.65 -9.37 1.75
C GLN A 280 17.95 -8.25 2.50
N TYR A 281 16.87 -8.59 3.20
CA TYR A 281 16.04 -7.63 3.92
C TYR A 281 15.80 -8.05 5.34
N THR A 282 15.58 -7.08 6.21
CA THR A 282 15.08 -7.35 7.55
C THR A 282 13.57 -7.57 7.53
N ILE A 283 13.18 -8.68 8.15
CA ILE A 283 11.78 -9.01 8.38
C ILE A 283 11.22 -8.00 9.36
N LEU A 284 10.15 -7.32 8.96
CA LEU A 284 9.35 -6.55 9.89
C LEU A 284 8.37 -7.52 10.53
N ASN A 285 8.52 -7.76 11.84
CA ASN A 285 7.60 -8.61 12.59
C ASN A 285 6.24 -7.89 12.68
N THR A 286 5.19 -8.57 12.22
CA THR A 286 3.77 -8.18 12.40
C THR A 286 3.21 -8.70 13.73
N GLU A 287 3.85 -9.70 14.35
CA GLU A 287 3.36 -10.40 15.56
C GLU A 287 3.98 -9.84 16.85
N GLN A 288 3.84 -8.54 17.11
CA GLN A 288 4.56 -7.92 18.23
C GLN A 288 3.76 -7.77 19.53
N LEU A 289 2.46 -8.07 19.56
CA LEU A 289 1.65 -7.92 20.79
C LEU A 289 1.33 -9.24 21.52
N ASP A 290 1.26 -10.38 20.83
CA ASP A 290 0.99 -11.67 21.50
C ASP A 290 2.10 -12.04 22.50
N ASP A 291 3.34 -11.63 22.23
CA ASP A 291 4.47 -11.79 23.15
C ASP A 291 4.44 -10.83 24.35
N LEU A 292 3.72 -9.70 24.27
CA LEU A 292 3.59 -8.75 25.39
C LEU A 292 2.68 -9.29 26.50
N THR A 293 1.73 -10.16 26.16
CA THR A 293 0.79 -10.74 27.13
C THR A 293 1.28 -12.07 27.73
N ARG A 294 2.22 -12.76 27.07
CA ARG A 294 2.66 -14.11 27.48
C ARG A 294 3.98 -14.17 28.27
N SER A 295 4.73 -13.07 28.38
CA SER A 295 6.08 -13.11 28.94
C SER A 295 6.39 -11.91 29.86
N ASN A 296 6.54 -12.20 31.17
CA ASN A 296 7.18 -11.32 32.15
C ASN A 296 8.71 -11.15 31.92
N ASN A 297 9.28 -11.67 30.83
CA ASN A 297 10.69 -11.44 30.51
C ASN A 297 10.88 -10.10 29.79
N ILE A 298 11.45 -9.17 30.55
CA ILE A 298 11.86 -7.79 30.26
C ILE A 298 12.93 -7.68 29.14
N ARG A 299 13.20 -8.72 28.35
CA ARG A 299 14.29 -8.72 27.37
C ARG A 299 13.83 -9.03 25.95
N SER A 300 14.03 -8.01 25.11
CA SER A 300 14.17 -8.02 23.65
C SER A 300 12.91 -7.85 22.79
N TYR A 301 12.39 -6.61 22.72
CA TYR A 301 11.89 -6.05 21.44
C TYR A 301 13.03 -6.02 20.38
N TYR A 302 14.28 -6.18 20.84
CA TYR A 302 15.51 -6.29 20.06
C TYR A 302 15.99 -7.74 19.98
N GLN A 303 15.10 -8.66 19.62
CA GLN A 303 15.58 -9.91 19.04
C GLN A 303 16.42 -9.51 17.81
N GLU A 304 17.61 -10.10 17.62
CA GLU A 304 18.46 -9.77 16.47
C GLU A 304 17.60 -9.68 15.21
N ASP A 305 17.72 -8.58 14.46
CA ASP A 305 16.91 -8.35 13.28
C ASP A 305 16.92 -9.60 12.40
N ILE A 306 15.77 -10.28 12.29
CA ILE A 306 15.70 -11.50 11.48
C ILE A 306 15.89 -11.06 10.03
N LYS A 307 16.98 -11.52 9.42
CA LYS A 307 17.32 -11.21 8.03
C LYS A 307 16.88 -12.36 7.14
N LYS A 308 16.32 -12.03 5.98
CA LYS A 308 15.95 -13.00 4.96
C LYS A 308 16.65 -12.67 3.65
N VAL A 309 17.44 -13.63 3.17
CA VAL A 309 18.00 -13.62 1.82
C VAL A 309 16.88 -13.99 0.83
N VAL A 310 16.76 -13.23 -0.25
CA VAL A 310 15.80 -13.49 -1.32
C VAL A 310 16.44 -14.40 -2.35
N VAL A 311 15.74 -15.47 -2.72
CA VAL A 311 16.14 -16.38 -3.80
C VAL A 311 14.96 -16.54 -4.76
N GLY A 312 15.26 -16.51 -6.06
CA GLY A 312 14.28 -16.63 -7.15
C GLY A 312 13.94 -15.30 -7.83
N LYS A 313 12.94 -15.34 -8.72
CA LYS A 313 12.57 -14.19 -9.56
C LYS A 313 12.01 -13.02 -8.74
N ILE A 314 12.59 -11.83 -8.89
CA ILE A 314 12.10 -10.59 -8.30
C ILE A 314 11.75 -9.56 -9.37
N VAL A 315 10.86 -8.61 -9.06
CA VAL A 315 10.51 -7.49 -9.94
C VAL A 315 11.04 -6.19 -9.36
N VAL A 316 11.80 -5.44 -10.16
CA VAL A 316 12.37 -4.15 -9.77
C VAL A 316 11.84 -3.09 -10.71
N THR A 317 11.52 -1.93 -10.14
CA THR A 317 11.12 -0.74 -10.87
C THR A 317 11.66 0.50 -10.18
N LYS A 318 11.49 1.68 -10.78
CA LYS A 318 11.75 2.95 -10.12
C LYS A 318 10.68 3.94 -10.48
N ASN A 319 10.24 4.72 -9.49
CA ASN A 319 9.33 5.81 -9.73
C ASN A 319 10.10 7.10 -10.08
N PRO A 320 9.63 7.89 -11.08
CA PRO A 320 8.50 7.60 -11.95
C PRO A 320 8.83 6.51 -12.99
N CYS A 321 7.85 5.66 -13.33
CA CYS A 321 8.00 4.61 -14.34
C CYS A 321 6.92 4.76 -15.42
N HIS A 322 7.30 4.68 -16.70
CA HIS A 322 6.38 4.96 -17.80
C HIS A 322 6.52 3.96 -18.95
N HIS A 323 7.75 3.54 -19.24
CA HIS A 323 8.02 2.58 -20.31
C HIS A 323 7.86 1.14 -19.76
N PRO A 324 7.35 0.17 -20.54
CA PRO A 324 7.29 -1.23 -20.12
C PRO A 324 8.65 -1.75 -19.63
N GLY A 325 9.75 -1.27 -20.20
CA GLY A 325 11.11 -1.59 -19.78
C GLY A 325 11.51 -1.09 -18.38
N ASP A 326 10.77 -0.14 -17.79
CA ASP A 326 11.02 0.40 -16.44
C ASP A 326 10.56 -0.56 -15.33
N LEU A 327 10.00 -1.70 -15.71
CA LEU A 327 9.68 -2.82 -14.83
C LEU A 327 10.39 -4.07 -15.35
N ARG A 328 11.41 -4.51 -14.61
CA ARG A 328 12.27 -5.64 -14.99
C ARG A 328 12.21 -6.75 -13.97
N THR A 329 12.40 -7.97 -14.48
CA THR A 329 12.53 -9.17 -13.66
C THR A 329 13.99 -9.59 -13.60
N PHE A 330 14.50 -9.89 -12.41
CA PHE A 330 15.84 -10.38 -12.18
C PHE A 330 15.81 -11.67 -11.38
N GLU A 331 16.87 -12.47 -11.47
CA GLU A 331 17.06 -13.64 -10.62
C GLU A 331 17.82 -13.24 -9.35
N ALA A 332 17.14 -13.27 -8.20
CA ALA A 332 17.79 -13.08 -6.92
C ALA A 332 18.53 -14.36 -6.52
N ILE A 333 19.82 -14.26 -6.23
CA ILE A 333 20.65 -15.39 -5.79
C ILE A 333 21.31 -15.07 -4.45
N ASP A 334 21.56 -16.12 -3.66
CA ASP A 334 22.33 -15.99 -2.42
C ASP A 334 23.83 -15.98 -2.73
N VAL A 335 24.49 -14.90 -2.31
CA VAL A 335 25.94 -14.73 -2.43
C VAL A 335 26.50 -14.52 -1.03
N PRO A 336 27.19 -15.53 -0.43
CA PRO A 336 27.70 -15.43 0.94
C PRO A 336 28.56 -14.20 1.20
N LYS A 337 29.37 -13.79 0.21
CA LYS A 337 30.23 -12.60 0.30
C LYS A 337 29.43 -11.30 0.44
N LEU A 338 28.18 -11.24 -0.02
CA LEU A 338 27.34 -10.04 -0.01
C LEU A 338 26.36 -9.99 1.18
N ARG A 339 26.29 -11.03 2.04
CA ARG A 339 25.34 -11.10 3.17
C ARG A 339 25.52 -10.02 4.24
N HIS A 340 26.64 -9.29 4.23
CA HIS A 340 26.85 -8.11 5.07
C HIS A 340 25.98 -6.92 4.63
N LEU A 341 25.45 -6.93 3.41
CA LEU A 341 24.58 -5.90 2.84
C LEU A 341 23.11 -6.27 3.12
N VAL A 342 22.42 -5.37 3.83
CA VAL A 342 21.03 -5.56 4.30
C VAL A 342 20.19 -4.32 3.97
N ASP A 343 18.91 -4.54 3.64
CA ASP A 343 17.93 -3.50 3.26
C ASP A 343 18.37 -2.68 2.03
N CYS A 344 19.04 -3.37 1.10
CA CYS A 344 19.45 -2.88 -0.20
C CYS A 344 19.40 -4.02 -1.23
N ILE A 345 19.43 -3.65 -2.51
CA ILE A 345 19.59 -4.56 -3.64
C ILE A 345 20.93 -4.31 -4.30
N VAL A 346 21.65 -5.38 -4.60
CA VAL A 346 22.99 -5.32 -5.19
C VAL A 346 22.89 -5.74 -6.65
N PHE A 347 23.31 -4.84 -7.53
CA PHE A 347 23.33 -5.03 -8.97
C PHE A 347 24.72 -5.49 -9.45
N PRO A 348 24.79 -6.28 -10.53
CA PRO A 348 26.05 -6.73 -11.08
C PRO A 348 26.79 -5.56 -11.73
N GLN A 349 28.10 -5.51 -11.53
CA GLN A 349 29.00 -4.69 -12.36
C GLN A 349 29.38 -5.38 -13.70
N LEU A 350 28.88 -6.60 -13.92
CA LEU A 350 29.11 -7.38 -15.14
C LEU A 350 27.87 -7.35 -16.03
N GLY A 351 28.05 -7.02 -17.31
CA GLY A 351 26.98 -7.06 -18.30
C GLY A 351 27.20 -6.02 -19.41
N ASP A 352 26.25 -5.94 -20.33
CA ASP A 352 26.32 -4.99 -21.44
C ASP A 352 25.87 -3.58 -21.05
N ARG A 353 24.96 -3.48 -20.08
CA ARG A 353 24.37 -2.24 -19.60
C ARG A 353 24.00 -2.37 -18.11
N PRO A 354 24.23 -1.33 -17.28
CA PRO A 354 23.89 -1.37 -15.86
C PRO A 354 22.37 -1.49 -15.67
N HIS A 355 21.90 -2.44 -14.86
CA HIS A 355 20.47 -2.64 -14.62
C HIS A 355 19.70 -1.40 -14.12
N PRO A 356 20.24 -0.53 -13.25
CA PRO A 356 19.56 0.72 -12.88
C PRO A 356 19.32 1.63 -14.10
N ASN A 357 20.28 1.68 -15.03
CA ASN A 357 20.14 2.46 -16.26
C ASN A 357 19.05 1.89 -17.19
N GLU A 358 18.81 0.58 -17.13
CA GLU A 358 17.73 -0.07 -17.87
C GLU A 358 16.33 0.19 -17.28
N ILE A 359 16.26 0.72 -16.05
CA ILE A 359 15.04 0.97 -15.28
C ILE A 359 14.84 2.48 -15.18
N SER A 360 14.09 3.08 -16.10
CA SER A 360 13.85 4.53 -16.16
C SER A 360 15.12 5.40 -16.31
N GLY A 361 16.19 4.88 -16.92
CA GLY A 361 17.43 5.64 -17.18
C GLY A 361 18.13 6.11 -15.90
N SER A 362 17.98 5.33 -14.83
CA SER A 362 18.12 5.82 -13.47
C SER A 362 19.52 5.65 -12.86
N ASP A 363 19.81 6.48 -11.85
CA ASP A 363 20.76 6.18 -10.77
C ASP A 363 20.29 5.02 -9.87
N LEU A 364 21.08 4.69 -8.87
CA LEU A 364 20.95 3.47 -8.08
C LEU A 364 19.84 3.46 -7.01
N ASP A 365 18.97 4.46 -6.87
CA ASP A 365 17.81 4.37 -5.94
C ASP A 365 16.62 3.64 -6.58
N VAL A 366 16.19 2.47 -6.06
CA VAL A 366 15.15 1.63 -6.73
C VAL A 366 14.00 1.20 -5.81
N ASN A 367 12.86 0.90 -6.42
CA ASN A 367 11.72 0.28 -5.76
C ASN A 367 11.69 -1.22 -6.08
N LEU A 368 11.75 -2.06 -5.06
CA LEU A 368 11.76 -3.52 -5.22
C LEU A 368 10.41 -4.12 -4.82
N THR A 369 9.86 -4.96 -5.70
CA THR A 369 8.70 -5.80 -5.42
C THR A 369 9.16 -7.27 -5.39
N LEU A 370 8.95 -7.95 -4.26
CA LEU A 370 9.49 -9.30 -4.01
C LEU A 370 8.67 -10.40 -4.73
N PRO A 371 9.19 -11.64 -4.85
CA PRO A 371 8.73 -12.69 -5.77
C PRO A 371 7.26 -13.11 -5.67
N LYS A 372 6.59 -12.87 -4.53
CA LYS A 372 5.19 -13.31 -4.33
C LYS A 372 4.21 -12.73 -5.36
N PHE A 373 4.61 -11.69 -6.10
CA PHE A 373 3.85 -11.12 -7.23
C PHE A 373 4.08 -11.83 -8.58
N VAL A 374 5.16 -12.60 -8.70
CA VAL A 374 5.67 -13.17 -9.96
C VAL A 374 5.51 -14.69 -10.01
N SER A 375 5.24 -15.32 -8.87
CA SER A 375 4.99 -16.76 -8.74
C SER A 375 3.52 -17.14 -8.90
N SER A 376 2.71 -16.34 -9.58
CA SER A 376 1.48 -16.88 -10.18
C SER A 376 1.90 -17.79 -11.34
N PRO A 377 1.41 -19.03 -11.40
CA PRO A 377 1.91 -20.04 -12.35
C PRO A 377 1.68 -19.61 -13.81
N PRO A 378 2.38 -20.23 -14.78
CA PRO A 378 2.06 -20.06 -16.20
C PRO A 378 0.58 -20.34 -16.43
N ILE A 379 -0.04 -19.49 -17.26
CA ILE A 379 -1.43 -19.59 -17.70
C ILE A 379 -1.57 -20.82 -18.60
N SER A 380 -1.63 -21.99 -17.98
CA SER A 380 -2.09 -23.24 -18.56
C SER A 380 -2.47 -24.14 -17.40
N SER A 381 -3.74 -24.54 -17.35
CA SER A 381 -4.41 -25.23 -16.23
C SER A 381 -4.55 -24.41 -14.95
N PHE A 382 -5.42 -23.39 -14.98
CA PHE A 382 -6.35 -23.27 -13.87
C PHE A 382 -7.36 -24.41 -14.04
N PRO A 383 -7.48 -25.36 -13.09
CA PRO A 383 -8.74 -26.08 -12.98
C PRO A 383 -9.80 -25.02 -12.73
N LEU A 384 -10.96 -25.19 -13.36
CA LEU A 384 -12.19 -24.54 -12.92
C LEU A 384 -12.24 -24.64 -11.38
N ILE A 385 -11.94 -23.55 -10.68
CA ILE A 385 -12.22 -23.42 -9.25
C ILE A 385 -13.73 -23.15 -9.17
N SER A 386 -14.49 -24.19 -9.48
CA SER A 386 -15.78 -24.44 -8.87
C SER A 386 -15.53 -24.65 -7.39
N SER A 387 -16.01 -23.74 -6.53
CA SER A 387 -16.46 -23.97 -5.13
C SER A 387 -16.02 -22.98 -4.04
N TRP A 388 -15.33 -21.87 -4.31
CA TRP A 388 -15.02 -20.88 -3.24
C TRP A 388 -15.32 -19.46 -3.70
N TRP A 389 -16.62 -19.18 -3.79
CA TRP A 389 -17.20 -17.87 -4.05
C TRP A 389 -17.52 -17.21 -2.69
N SER A 390 -17.25 -15.92 -2.54
CA SER A 390 -17.75 -15.02 -1.49
C SER A 390 -17.50 -15.26 0.03
N ASP A 391 -16.98 -16.38 0.52
CA ASP A 391 -17.03 -16.63 1.98
C ASP A 391 -15.91 -16.04 2.85
N GLU A 392 -14.76 -15.59 2.36
CA GLU A 392 -13.68 -15.16 3.27
C GLU A 392 -13.57 -13.64 3.43
N MET A 393 -13.65 -12.87 2.34
CA MET A 393 -13.44 -11.42 2.37
C MET A 393 -14.71 -10.65 2.73
N ALA A 394 -15.86 -11.08 2.19
CA ALA A 394 -17.16 -10.57 2.63
C ALA A 394 -17.43 -10.98 4.08
N CYS A 395 -17.10 -12.22 4.49
CA CYS A 395 -17.17 -12.59 5.90
C CYS A 395 -16.12 -11.91 6.77
N LYS A 396 -14.95 -11.49 6.27
CA LYS A 396 -14.01 -10.66 7.03
C LYS A 396 -14.56 -9.26 7.23
N PHE A 397 -15.05 -8.60 6.18
CA PHE A 397 -15.69 -7.29 6.28
C PHE A 397 -16.97 -7.33 7.12
N TYR A 398 -17.75 -8.41 7.02
CA TYR A 398 -18.94 -8.68 7.81
C TYR A 398 -18.62 -9.05 9.26
N LYS A 399 -17.66 -9.94 9.53
CA LYS A 399 -17.12 -10.19 10.89
C LYS A 399 -16.57 -8.92 11.50
N LEU A 400 -15.94 -8.06 10.71
CA LEU A 400 -15.41 -6.78 11.15
C LEU A 400 -16.55 -5.81 11.49
N PHE A 401 -17.57 -5.66 10.63
CA PHE A 401 -18.78 -4.88 10.89
C PHE A 401 -19.55 -5.40 12.12
N LEU A 402 -19.68 -6.72 12.26
CA LEU A 402 -20.28 -7.38 13.42
C LEU A 402 -19.43 -7.28 14.67
N ASN A 403 -18.09 -7.34 14.59
CA ASN A 403 -17.18 -7.16 15.73
C ASN A 403 -17.15 -5.70 16.18
N LEU A 404 -17.16 -4.75 15.25
CA LEU A 404 -17.36 -3.31 15.49
C LEU A 404 -18.66 -3.08 16.25
N THR A 405 -19.74 -3.64 15.72
CA THR A 405 -21.08 -3.61 16.32
C THR A 405 -21.14 -4.30 17.69
N ALA A 406 -20.51 -5.46 17.84
CA ALA A 406 -20.50 -6.26 19.06
C ALA A 406 -19.61 -5.65 20.15
N GLN A 407 -18.46 -5.05 19.81
CA GLN A 407 -17.64 -4.29 20.77
C GLN A 407 -18.39 -3.06 21.28
N CYS A 408 -19.08 -2.32 20.40
CA CYS A 408 -19.97 -1.24 20.81
C CYS A 408 -21.08 -1.70 21.78
N SER A 409 -21.52 -2.96 21.68
CA SER A 409 -22.47 -3.57 22.62
C SER A 409 -21.84 -4.11 23.92
N ARG A 410 -20.57 -4.52 23.90
CA ARG A 410 -19.84 -5.08 25.07
C ARG A 410 -19.27 -4.01 26.00
N THR A 411 -18.90 -2.83 25.49
CA THR A 411 -18.47 -1.68 26.31
C THR A 411 -19.60 -1.07 27.13
N HIS A 412 -20.85 -1.50 26.92
CA HIS A 412 -21.97 -1.18 27.78
C HIS A 412 -22.13 -2.15 28.98
N VAL A 413 -21.40 -3.28 29.00
CA VAL A 413 -21.60 -4.34 30.02
C VAL A 413 -20.58 -4.26 31.16
N LEU A 414 -19.63 -3.32 31.15
CA LEU A 414 -18.77 -3.07 32.31
C LEU A 414 -19.47 -2.09 33.26
N SER A 415 -19.85 -2.65 34.41
CA SER A 415 -20.42 -1.98 35.57
C SER A 415 -19.42 -0.98 36.17
N ASP A 416 -19.39 0.23 35.65
CA ASP A 416 -19.14 1.43 36.44
C ASP A 416 -19.65 2.66 35.68
N SER A 417 -20.14 3.66 36.41
CA SER A 417 -20.84 4.83 35.88
C SER A 417 -19.99 5.79 35.02
N SER A 418 -18.79 5.37 34.59
CA SER A 418 -17.76 6.22 33.97
C SER A 418 -17.33 5.81 32.55
N GLN A 419 -17.82 4.71 31.96
CA GLN A 419 -17.50 4.33 30.57
C GLN A 419 -18.77 4.00 29.76
N ARG A 420 -19.53 5.03 29.37
CA ARG A 420 -20.50 4.93 28.26
C ARG A 420 -19.76 5.28 26.97
N MET A 421 -19.79 4.41 25.97
CA MET A 421 -19.23 4.73 24.66
C MET A 421 -20.16 5.75 23.96
N ASP A 422 -19.63 6.93 23.61
CA ASP A 422 -20.39 8.01 22.99
C ASP A 422 -20.83 7.63 21.55
N LEU A 423 -22.06 7.97 21.16
CA LEU A 423 -22.63 7.73 19.81
C LEU A 423 -21.75 8.28 18.68
N ALA A 424 -20.91 9.28 18.99
CA ALA A 424 -19.87 9.77 18.09
C ALA A 424 -18.92 8.66 17.60
N HIS A 425 -18.62 7.67 18.45
CA HIS A 425 -17.69 6.57 18.18
C HIS A 425 -18.26 5.59 17.15
N LEU A 426 -19.56 5.29 17.23
CA LEU A 426 -20.27 4.44 16.26
C LEU A 426 -20.31 5.10 14.87
N ASN A 427 -20.63 6.40 14.83
CA ASN A 427 -20.65 7.17 13.59
C ASN A 427 -19.26 7.22 12.92
N GLU A 428 -18.20 7.29 13.72
CA GLU A 428 -16.82 7.28 13.25
C GLU A 428 -16.42 5.95 12.59
N TYR A 429 -16.75 4.82 13.20
CA TYR A 429 -16.55 3.49 12.64
C TYR A 429 -17.34 3.30 11.34
N LEU A 430 -18.62 3.70 11.33
CA LEU A 430 -19.47 3.64 10.14
C LEU A 430 -18.93 4.54 9.01
N THR A 431 -18.51 5.76 9.34
CA THR A 431 -17.91 6.69 8.39
C THR A 431 -16.64 6.13 7.77
N LEU A 432 -15.77 5.50 8.56
CA LEU A 432 -14.53 4.88 8.07
C LEU A 432 -14.79 3.64 7.21
N GLY A 433 -15.79 2.82 7.58
CA GLY A 433 -16.26 1.73 6.73
C GLY A 433 -16.76 2.24 5.39
N LEU A 434 -17.60 3.27 5.39
CA LEU A 434 -18.13 3.93 4.18
C LEU A 434 -17.03 4.58 3.32
N LEU A 435 -16.02 5.20 3.93
CA LEU A 435 -14.88 5.77 3.22
C LEU A 435 -13.99 4.70 2.59
N SER A 436 -13.76 3.59 3.29
CA SER A 436 -12.99 2.46 2.77
C SER A 436 -13.65 1.87 1.53
N ILE A 437 -14.96 1.63 1.66
CA ILE A 437 -15.88 1.26 0.59
C ILE A 437 -15.81 2.23 -0.60
N ALA A 438 -15.86 3.55 -0.36
CA ALA A 438 -15.79 4.55 -1.41
C ALA A 438 -14.45 4.50 -2.15
N ALA A 439 -13.35 4.23 -1.43
CA ALA A 439 -12.02 4.08 -2.02
C ALA A 439 -11.89 2.85 -2.93
N GLU A 440 -12.53 1.73 -2.58
CA GLU A 440 -12.62 0.55 -3.45
C GLU A 440 -13.39 0.90 -4.74
N ASN A 441 -14.55 1.54 -4.61
CA ASN A 441 -15.37 1.94 -5.76
C ASN A 441 -14.67 2.94 -6.69
N GLU A 442 -13.96 3.92 -6.16
CA GLU A 442 -13.20 4.89 -6.97
C GLU A 442 -12.04 4.23 -7.70
N PHE A 443 -11.28 3.35 -7.04
CA PHE A 443 -10.18 2.64 -7.71
C PHE A 443 -10.70 1.66 -8.75
N GLY A 444 -11.79 0.96 -8.41
CA GLY A 444 -12.67 0.29 -9.35
C GLY A 444 -12.79 1.18 -10.57
N ASN A 445 -13.57 2.27 -10.51
CA ASN A 445 -13.87 3.18 -11.63
C ASN A 445 -12.66 3.50 -12.53
N VAL A 446 -11.48 3.77 -11.97
CA VAL A 446 -10.25 4.05 -12.74
C VAL A 446 -9.81 2.87 -13.62
N THR A 447 -9.92 1.63 -13.12
CA THR A 447 -9.53 0.42 -13.87
C THR A 447 -10.50 0.05 -15.01
N TRP A 448 -11.80 0.42 -14.92
CA TRP A 448 -12.81 0.04 -15.93
C TRP A 448 -12.59 0.73 -17.29
N HIS A 449 -11.99 1.91 -17.33
CA HIS A 449 -11.95 2.74 -18.54
C HIS A 449 -11.20 2.09 -19.74
N GLY A 450 -10.40 1.04 -19.52
CA GLY A 450 -9.75 0.27 -20.60
C GLY A 450 -10.59 -0.86 -21.20
N TYR A 451 -11.67 -1.28 -20.54
CA TYR A 451 -12.39 -2.52 -20.84
C TYR A 451 -13.74 -2.33 -21.52
N PHE A 452 -14.28 -1.12 -21.46
CA PHE A 452 -15.60 -0.80 -22.00
C PHE A 452 -15.51 0.19 -23.16
N ASP A 453 -16.59 0.31 -23.91
CA ASP A 453 -16.82 1.42 -24.83
C ASP A 453 -16.62 2.76 -24.08
N SER A 454 -16.05 3.75 -24.76
CA SER A 454 -16.04 5.17 -24.39
C SER A 454 -17.35 5.75 -23.79
N THR A 455 -18.50 5.11 -24.04
CA THR A 455 -19.81 5.51 -23.50
C THR A 455 -20.15 4.86 -22.15
N PHE A 456 -19.46 3.81 -21.73
CA PHE A 456 -19.75 3.12 -20.48
C PHE A 456 -19.28 3.93 -19.27
N ALA A 457 -20.22 4.20 -18.36
CA ALA A 457 -19.94 4.84 -17.09
C ALA A 457 -20.43 3.92 -15.96
N VAL A 458 -19.56 3.69 -14.97
CA VAL A 458 -19.84 2.77 -13.86
C VAL A 458 -21.02 3.26 -13.00
N LYS A 459 -21.19 4.58 -12.84
CA LYS A 459 -22.28 5.13 -12.03
C LYS A 459 -23.67 4.83 -12.63
N PRO A 460 -23.96 5.18 -13.90
CA PRO A 460 -25.20 4.76 -14.57
C PRO A 460 -25.44 3.25 -14.54
N PHE A 461 -24.39 2.44 -14.75
CA PHE A 461 -24.51 0.99 -14.66
C PHE A 461 -24.90 0.53 -13.24
N SER A 462 -24.25 1.07 -12.21
CA SER A 462 -24.51 0.72 -10.81
C SER A 462 -25.92 1.15 -10.39
N ASP A 463 -26.38 2.32 -10.84
CA ASP A 463 -27.75 2.79 -10.61
C ASP A 463 -28.78 1.86 -11.30
N GLY A 464 -28.51 1.46 -12.54
CA GLY A 464 -29.33 0.45 -13.25
C GLY A 464 -29.30 -0.93 -12.57
N ALA A 465 -28.17 -1.35 -12.05
CA ALA A 465 -28.02 -2.62 -11.34
C ALA A 465 -28.77 -2.62 -10.01
N ARG A 466 -28.81 -1.49 -9.28
CA ARG A 466 -29.66 -1.29 -8.09
C ARG A 466 -31.14 -1.45 -8.46
N GLN A 467 -31.58 -0.78 -9.53
CA GLN A 467 -32.95 -0.90 -10.00
C GLN A 467 -33.29 -2.34 -10.40
N ALA A 468 -32.38 -3.02 -11.12
CA ALA A 468 -32.56 -4.41 -11.52
C ALA A 468 -32.68 -5.36 -10.32
N LEU A 469 -31.84 -5.19 -9.28
CA LEU A 469 -31.98 -5.91 -8.02
C LEU A 469 -33.40 -5.73 -7.45
N THR A 470 -33.84 -4.48 -7.29
CA THR A 470 -35.14 -4.16 -6.69
C THR A 470 -36.30 -4.77 -7.49
N VAL A 471 -36.28 -4.69 -8.83
CA VAL A 471 -37.32 -5.26 -9.69
C VAL A 471 -37.31 -6.79 -9.65
N VAL A 472 -36.16 -7.42 -9.91
CA VAL A 472 -36.05 -8.88 -10.01
C VAL A 472 -36.31 -9.54 -8.68
N SER A 473 -35.76 -9.01 -7.58
CA SER A 473 -36.00 -9.55 -6.24
C SER A 473 -37.48 -9.47 -5.83
N ARG A 474 -38.18 -8.39 -6.20
CA ARG A 474 -39.63 -8.25 -5.95
C ARG A 474 -40.45 -9.27 -6.74
N LEU A 475 -40.16 -9.47 -8.02
CA LEU A 475 -40.85 -10.46 -8.85
C LEU A 475 -40.65 -11.89 -8.29
N ILE A 476 -39.43 -12.22 -7.86
CA ILE A 476 -39.14 -13.51 -7.21
C ILE A 476 -39.89 -13.62 -5.89
N GLY A 477 -39.84 -12.58 -5.04
CA GLY A 477 -40.54 -12.56 -3.75
C GLY A 477 -42.06 -12.77 -3.89
N ASN A 478 -42.66 -12.23 -4.96
CA ASN A 478 -44.08 -12.35 -5.28
C ASN A 478 -44.46 -13.60 -6.10
N ASN A 479 -43.52 -14.51 -6.35
CA ASN A 479 -43.76 -15.73 -7.14
C ASN A 479 -44.18 -15.44 -8.60
N GLN A 480 -43.76 -14.30 -9.17
CA GLN A 480 -44.06 -13.84 -10.52
C GLN A 480 -42.91 -14.18 -11.49
N PHE A 481 -42.64 -15.48 -11.68
CA PHE A 481 -41.46 -15.90 -12.44
C PHE A 481 -41.56 -15.67 -13.96
N ASP A 482 -42.77 -15.61 -14.51
CA ASP A 482 -42.96 -15.43 -15.96
C ASP A 482 -42.56 -14.01 -16.39
N ASP A 483 -42.71 -13.04 -15.49
CA ASP A 483 -42.31 -11.64 -15.67
C ASP A 483 -40.77 -11.43 -15.58
N LEU A 484 -40.00 -12.47 -15.24
CA LEU A 484 -38.53 -12.42 -15.26
C LEU A 484 -37.94 -12.55 -16.67
N SER A 485 -38.74 -12.98 -17.64
CA SER A 485 -38.31 -13.16 -19.02
C SER A 485 -37.82 -11.82 -19.62
N GLY A 486 -36.63 -11.84 -20.22
CA GLY A 486 -35.98 -10.64 -20.75
C GLY A 486 -35.15 -9.84 -19.73
N LEU A 487 -35.33 -10.06 -18.42
CA LEU A 487 -34.49 -9.50 -17.36
C LEU A 487 -33.44 -10.50 -16.86
N VAL A 488 -33.82 -11.78 -16.82
CA VAL A 488 -33.02 -12.89 -16.33
C VAL A 488 -32.99 -13.98 -17.40
N THR A 489 -31.84 -14.62 -17.60
CA THR A 489 -31.72 -15.74 -18.55
C THR A 489 -32.61 -16.92 -18.15
N GLN A 490 -33.11 -17.67 -19.14
CA GLN A 490 -33.98 -18.84 -18.89
C GLN A 490 -33.30 -19.90 -18.00
N GLN A 491 -31.99 -20.08 -18.15
CA GLN A 491 -31.21 -21.00 -17.32
C GLN A 491 -31.27 -20.60 -15.84
N ALA A 492 -31.04 -19.32 -15.53
CA ALA A 492 -31.12 -18.80 -14.18
C ALA A 492 -32.55 -18.83 -13.63
N ILE A 493 -33.57 -18.55 -14.45
CA ILE A 493 -34.99 -18.66 -14.04
C ILE A 493 -35.31 -20.10 -13.59
N ASN A 494 -34.85 -21.11 -14.33
CA ASN A 494 -35.09 -22.51 -13.98
C ASN A 494 -34.43 -22.88 -12.64
N GLU A 495 -33.22 -22.39 -12.39
CA GLU A 495 -32.50 -22.59 -11.13
C GLU A 495 -33.17 -21.86 -9.96
N ILE A 496 -33.63 -20.62 -10.17
CA ILE A 496 -34.39 -19.84 -9.19
C ILE A 496 -35.67 -20.59 -8.79
N LYS A 497 -36.46 -21.06 -9.77
CA LYS A 497 -37.70 -21.83 -9.50
C LYS A 497 -37.41 -23.06 -8.64
N LYS A 498 -36.39 -23.83 -9.01
CA LYS A 498 -35.97 -25.03 -8.26
C LYS A 498 -35.56 -24.70 -6.82
N ASN A 499 -34.78 -23.63 -6.62
CA ASN A 499 -34.30 -23.27 -5.27
C ASN A 499 -35.41 -22.65 -4.42
N TYR A 500 -36.30 -21.87 -5.04
CA TYR A 500 -37.42 -21.20 -4.37
C TYR A 500 -38.40 -22.19 -3.71
N GLU A 501 -38.59 -23.38 -4.30
CA GLU A 501 -39.43 -24.44 -3.71
C GLU A 501 -38.91 -24.90 -2.33
N ASN A 502 -37.59 -24.86 -2.12
CA ASN A 502 -36.96 -25.28 -0.87
C ASN A 502 -36.92 -24.21 0.22
N LEU A 503 -37.33 -22.97 -0.09
CA LEU A 503 -37.30 -21.86 0.86
C LEU A 503 -38.52 -21.86 1.79
N THR A 504 -38.28 -21.51 3.06
CA THR A 504 -39.36 -21.29 4.04
C THR A 504 -40.17 -20.05 3.68
N SER A 505 -41.39 -19.94 4.22
CA SER A 505 -42.23 -18.74 4.02
C SER A 505 -41.55 -17.45 4.50
N GLU A 506 -40.76 -17.53 5.58
CA GLU A 506 -39.98 -16.38 6.09
C GLU A 506 -38.85 -16.00 5.13
N GLN A 507 -38.10 -16.98 4.62
CA GLN A 507 -37.03 -16.74 3.64
C GLN A 507 -37.59 -16.13 2.35
N LYS A 508 -38.75 -16.60 1.87
CA LYS A 508 -39.43 -16.06 0.68
C LYS A 508 -39.81 -14.58 0.85
N GLN A 509 -40.29 -14.18 2.02
CA GLN A 509 -40.59 -12.78 2.33
C GLN A 509 -39.33 -11.89 2.32
N LYS A 510 -38.19 -12.43 2.76
CA LYS A 510 -36.91 -11.67 2.82
C LYS A 510 -36.25 -11.47 1.45
N ILE A 511 -36.68 -12.15 0.38
CA ILE A 511 -36.07 -12.01 -0.95
C ILE A 511 -36.29 -10.61 -1.53
N SER A 512 -37.50 -10.06 -1.43
CA SER A 512 -37.84 -8.78 -2.07
C SER A 512 -37.06 -7.63 -1.45
N VAL A 513 -36.24 -6.91 -2.23
CA VAL A 513 -35.40 -5.79 -1.76
C VAL A 513 -35.96 -4.46 -2.19
N ASP A 514 -36.18 -3.56 -1.24
CA ASP A 514 -36.50 -2.16 -1.54
C ASP A 514 -35.25 -1.30 -1.66
N GLU A 515 -35.32 -0.27 -2.51
CA GLU A 515 -34.16 0.58 -2.80
C GLU A 515 -33.62 1.30 -1.56
N SER A 516 -34.51 1.68 -0.63
CA SER A 516 -34.11 2.27 0.66
C SER A 516 -33.33 1.30 1.53
N GLU A 517 -33.51 -0.01 1.37
CA GLU A 517 -32.81 -1.05 2.13
C GLU A 517 -31.40 -1.32 1.59
N ILE A 518 -31.10 -0.90 0.35
CA ILE A 518 -29.77 -1.03 -0.24
C ILE A 518 -28.83 -0.05 0.46
N VAL A 519 -28.03 -0.58 1.38
CA VAL A 519 -27.04 0.19 2.13
C VAL A 519 -25.83 0.46 1.26
N PHE A 520 -25.36 -0.56 0.55
CA PHE A 520 -24.14 -0.47 -0.23
C PHE A 520 -24.18 -1.35 -1.48
N THR A 521 -23.51 -0.92 -2.54
CA THR A 521 -23.31 -1.72 -3.76
C THR A 521 -21.96 -1.43 -4.39
N TYR A 522 -21.35 -2.46 -4.96
CA TYR A 522 -20.12 -2.35 -5.72
C TYR A 522 -20.01 -3.45 -6.77
N PRO A 523 -19.33 -3.17 -7.88
CA PRO A 523 -18.92 -4.21 -8.78
C PRO A 523 -17.74 -5.01 -8.20
N TYR A 524 -17.89 -6.33 -8.17
CA TYR A 524 -16.89 -7.25 -7.64
C TYR A 524 -15.99 -7.86 -8.72
N LEU A 525 -16.57 -8.30 -9.83
CA LEU A 525 -15.85 -9.00 -10.89
C LEU A 525 -16.26 -8.46 -12.26
N ILE A 526 -15.29 -8.34 -13.15
CA ILE A 526 -15.50 -8.11 -14.58
C ILE A 526 -14.86 -9.25 -15.35
N GLY A 527 -15.68 -9.96 -16.12
CA GLY A 527 -15.21 -10.91 -17.11
C GLY A 527 -15.33 -10.34 -18.51
N MET A 528 -14.36 -10.63 -19.35
CA MET A 528 -14.53 -10.54 -20.80
C MET A 528 -14.40 -11.94 -21.39
N ILE A 529 -15.41 -12.37 -22.12
CA ILE A 529 -15.41 -13.62 -22.86
C ILE A 529 -15.24 -13.25 -24.32
N MET A 530 -14.08 -13.57 -24.89
CA MET A 530 -13.79 -13.34 -26.30
C MET A 530 -13.73 -14.68 -27.03
N ASP A 531 -14.48 -14.78 -28.12
CA ASP A 531 -14.37 -15.88 -29.08
C ASP A 531 -13.90 -15.28 -30.41
N GLU A 532 -12.62 -15.48 -30.72
CA GLU A 532 -11.97 -14.96 -31.92
C GLU A 532 -12.56 -15.57 -33.21
N GLN A 533 -13.12 -16.79 -33.15
CA GLN A 533 -13.71 -17.45 -34.31
C GLN A 533 -15.10 -16.91 -34.61
N LYS A 534 -15.86 -16.53 -33.58
CA LYS A 534 -17.21 -15.96 -33.71
C LYS A 534 -17.25 -14.44 -33.72
N ASN A 535 -16.09 -13.79 -33.58
CA ASN A 535 -15.95 -12.34 -33.41
C ASN A 535 -16.89 -11.81 -32.29
N SER A 536 -17.09 -12.62 -31.24
CA SER A 536 -18.00 -12.29 -30.16
C SER A 536 -17.26 -11.78 -28.93
N ARG A 537 -17.74 -10.68 -28.37
CA ARG A 537 -17.20 -10.04 -27.16
C ARG A 537 -18.31 -9.91 -26.13
N LEU A 538 -18.34 -10.79 -25.14
CA LEU A 538 -19.28 -10.67 -24.03
C LEU A 538 -18.58 -10.03 -22.82
N VAL A 539 -19.26 -9.11 -22.17
CA VAL A 539 -18.81 -8.51 -20.91
C VAL A 539 -19.73 -8.97 -19.80
N GLU A 540 -19.14 -9.50 -18.74
CA GLU A 540 -19.84 -9.93 -17.54
C GLU A 540 -19.44 -9.02 -16.38
N ILE A 541 -20.40 -8.48 -15.63
CA ILE A 541 -20.16 -7.74 -14.40
C ILE A 541 -20.92 -8.42 -13.27
N THR A 542 -20.21 -8.83 -12.21
CA THR A 542 -20.85 -9.27 -10.97
C THR A 542 -20.92 -8.10 -10.00
N MET A 543 -22.13 -7.72 -9.60
CA MET A 543 -22.41 -6.72 -8.57
C MET A 543 -22.74 -7.39 -7.24
N ILE A 544 -22.29 -6.76 -6.16
CA ILE A 544 -22.61 -7.13 -4.78
C ILE A 544 -23.45 -6.01 -4.18
N PHE A 545 -24.48 -6.40 -3.43
CA PHE A 545 -25.37 -5.49 -2.72
C PHE A 545 -25.48 -5.91 -1.27
N HIS A 546 -25.36 -4.95 -0.36
CA HIS A 546 -25.55 -5.14 1.06
C HIS A 546 -26.88 -4.52 1.45
N ILE A 547 -27.79 -5.35 1.91
CA ILE A 547 -29.17 -5.01 2.22
C ILE A 547 -29.36 -5.11 3.72
N LEU A 548 -29.97 -4.08 4.30
CA LEU A 548 -30.48 -4.13 5.66
C LEU A 548 -32.00 -4.10 5.60
N LYS A 549 -32.64 -5.25 5.86
CA LYS A 549 -34.10 -5.35 5.90
C LYS A 549 -34.65 -4.45 7.00
N ASP A 550 -35.80 -3.83 6.78
CA ASP A 550 -36.45 -2.95 7.76
C ASP A 550 -35.60 -1.73 8.18
N ARG A 551 -34.66 -1.28 7.33
CA ARG A 551 -33.74 -0.16 7.63
C ARG A 551 -34.43 1.10 8.16
N ASN A 552 -35.59 1.47 7.62
CA ASN A 552 -36.30 2.67 8.03
C ASN A 552 -36.80 2.56 9.49
N SER A 553 -37.27 1.38 9.89
CA SER A 553 -37.68 1.09 11.28
C SER A 553 -36.49 1.21 12.22
N TYR A 554 -35.30 0.75 11.80
CA TYR A 554 -34.09 0.92 12.59
C TYR A 554 -33.63 2.37 12.69
N GLN A 555 -33.74 3.14 11.62
CA GLN A 555 -33.39 4.57 11.66
C GLN A 555 -34.30 5.33 12.63
N GLU A 556 -35.60 5.04 12.65
CA GLU A 556 -36.54 5.61 13.62
C GLU A 556 -36.24 5.15 15.05
N GLU A 557 -36.03 3.85 15.28
CA GLU A 557 -35.62 3.30 16.59
C GLU A 557 -34.32 3.98 17.10
N MET A 558 -33.33 4.21 16.22
CA MET A 558 -32.07 4.88 16.55
C MET A 558 -32.22 6.38 16.83
N LEU A 559 -33.17 7.05 16.17
CA LEU A 559 -33.49 8.47 16.42
C LEU A 559 -34.23 8.66 17.75
N HIS A 560 -35.07 7.69 18.13
CA HIS A 560 -35.88 7.73 19.35
C HIS A 560 -35.15 7.17 20.58
N ALA A 561 -34.08 6.39 20.42
CA ALA A 561 -33.28 5.82 21.52
C ALA A 561 -32.42 6.83 22.31
N LYS A 562 -32.70 8.14 22.22
CA LYS A 562 -32.07 9.16 23.08
C LYS A 562 -32.58 9.01 24.53
N GLY A 563 -32.05 8.03 25.26
CA GLY A 563 -32.23 7.92 26.71
C GLY A 563 -32.34 6.51 27.31
N ASP A 564 -32.44 5.43 26.51
CA ASP A 564 -32.86 4.12 27.04
C ASP A 564 -31.76 3.05 27.18
N SER A 565 -32.06 2.07 28.05
CA SER A 565 -31.22 0.97 28.55
C SER A 565 -30.54 0.09 27.47
N ILE A 566 -29.32 -0.36 27.80
CA ILE A 566 -28.41 -1.28 27.09
C ILE A 566 -29.07 -2.57 26.58
N THR A 567 -30.09 -3.06 27.28
CA THR A 567 -30.85 -4.28 26.91
C THR A 567 -31.65 -4.10 25.62
N ASN A 568 -32.24 -2.93 25.38
CA ASN A 568 -32.96 -2.64 24.14
C ASN A 568 -31.98 -2.52 22.96
N TRP A 569 -30.83 -1.89 23.18
CA TRP A 569 -29.80 -1.74 22.17
C TRP A 569 -29.23 -3.08 21.68
N THR A 570 -28.91 -3.98 22.60
CA THR A 570 -28.36 -5.31 22.28
C THR A 570 -29.37 -6.15 21.49
N ALA A 571 -30.66 -6.04 21.82
CA ALA A 571 -31.74 -6.69 21.07
C ALA A 571 -31.92 -6.11 19.67
N THR A 572 -31.89 -4.77 19.53
CA THR A 572 -31.96 -4.09 18.23
C THR A 572 -30.76 -4.45 17.34
N MET A 573 -29.54 -4.51 17.89
CA MET A 573 -28.35 -4.90 17.10
C MET A 573 -28.38 -6.38 16.67
N LYS A 574 -28.88 -7.27 17.53
CA LYS A 574 -29.13 -8.67 17.15
C LYS A 574 -30.17 -8.76 16.04
N LYS A 575 -31.26 -8.00 16.16
CA LYS A 575 -32.32 -7.91 15.14
C LYS A 575 -31.78 -7.37 13.81
N MET A 576 -30.95 -6.30 13.83
CA MET A 576 -30.30 -5.76 12.63
C MET A 576 -29.40 -6.80 11.96
N ARG A 577 -28.59 -7.51 12.75
CA ARG A 577 -27.69 -8.57 12.28
C ARG A 577 -28.43 -9.68 11.54
N ASP A 578 -29.52 -10.16 12.13
CA ASP A 578 -30.34 -11.25 11.59
C ASP A 578 -31.13 -10.82 10.33
N ASN A 579 -31.15 -9.51 10.04
CA ASN A 579 -31.82 -8.86 8.93
C ASN A 579 -30.87 -8.32 7.85
N ILE A 580 -29.57 -8.59 7.94
CA ILE A 580 -28.62 -8.30 6.85
C ILE A 580 -28.72 -9.39 5.79
N VAL A 581 -28.94 -8.98 4.55
CA VAL A 581 -28.90 -9.85 3.37
C VAL A 581 -27.82 -9.33 2.44
N VAL A 582 -26.99 -10.22 1.91
CA VAL A 582 -26.05 -9.87 0.85
C VAL A 582 -26.55 -10.49 -0.45
N CYS A 583 -26.68 -9.68 -1.49
CA CYS A 583 -27.15 -10.11 -2.80
C CYS A 583 -26.01 -10.01 -3.81
N ASN A 584 -25.85 -11.04 -4.64
CA ASN A 584 -24.87 -11.06 -5.71
C ASN A 584 -25.63 -11.20 -7.03
N TYR A 585 -25.43 -10.29 -7.98
CA TYR A 585 -26.09 -10.34 -9.29
C TYR A 585 -25.05 -10.27 -10.39
N LYS A 586 -25.14 -11.19 -11.33
CA LYS A 586 -24.25 -11.28 -12.47
C LYS A 586 -24.97 -10.78 -13.71
N PHE A 587 -24.44 -9.71 -14.29
CA PHE A 587 -24.95 -9.05 -15.48
C PHE A 587 -24.07 -9.41 -16.66
N LEU A 588 -24.67 -9.75 -17.79
CA LEU A 588 -23.97 -10.05 -19.03
C LEU A 588 -24.49 -9.09 -20.12
N ARG A 589 -23.59 -8.60 -20.95
CA ARG A 589 -23.92 -7.83 -22.15
C ARG A 589 -23.07 -8.28 -23.31
N ASP A 590 -23.68 -8.39 -24.48
CA ASP A 590 -22.98 -8.61 -25.74
C ASP A 590 -22.49 -7.28 -26.30
N MET A 591 -21.16 -7.17 -26.45
CA MET A 591 -20.45 -5.99 -26.97
C MET A 591 -19.81 -6.29 -28.35
N SER A 592 -20.30 -7.32 -29.04
CA SER A 592 -19.84 -7.67 -30.39
C SER A 592 -20.26 -6.61 -31.42
N LYS A 593 -19.46 -6.40 -32.47
CA LYS A 593 -19.72 -5.34 -33.48
C LYS A 593 -21.08 -5.47 -34.22
N ASN A 594 -21.70 -6.63 -34.18
CA ASN A 594 -23.00 -6.92 -34.83
C ASN A 594 -24.12 -7.21 -33.81
N ALA A 595 -23.90 -6.95 -32.52
CA ALA A 595 -24.93 -7.10 -31.51
C ALA A 595 -26.00 -6.01 -31.72
N ASN A 596 -27.26 -6.43 -31.88
CA ASN A 596 -28.41 -5.53 -32.10
C ASN A 596 -29.05 -5.04 -30.79
N ASP A 597 -28.55 -5.48 -29.63
CA ASP A 597 -29.14 -5.19 -28.33
C ASP A 597 -28.08 -4.64 -27.37
N ASP A 598 -28.38 -3.47 -26.81
CA ASP A 598 -27.50 -2.75 -25.87
C ASP A 598 -27.81 -3.09 -24.40
N SER A 599 -28.74 -4.03 -24.18
CA SER A 599 -29.26 -4.39 -22.87
C SER A 599 -28.33 -5.29 -22.07
N TRP A 600 -28.42 -5.17 -20.74
CA TRP A 600 -27.79 -6.09 -19.78
C TRP A 600 -28.81 -7.14 -19.34
N ILE A 601 -28.42 -8.40 -19.32
CA ILE A 601 -29.25 -9.51 -18.83
C ILE A 601 -28.62 -10.16 -17.60
N ILE A 602 -29.43 -10.57 -16.62
CA ILE A 602 -28.94 -11.26 -15.43
C ILE A 602 -28.77 -12.76 -15.75
N THR A 603 -27.54 -13.26 -15.62
CA THR A 603 -27.20 -14.67 -15.88
C THR A 603 -27.14 -15.51 -14.62
N GLY A 604 -27.11 -14.87 -13.46
CA GLY A 604 -27.09 -15.54 -12.17
C GLY A 604 -27.31 -14.56 -11.03
N LEU A 605 -27.95 -15.03 -9.96
CA LEU A 605 -28.14 -14.25 -8.76
C LEU A 605 -28.10 -15.14 -7.51
N ASN A 606 -27.71 -14.55 -6.39
CA ASN A 606 -27.72 -15.20 -5.09
C ASN A 606 -28.14 -14.20 -4.01
N HIS A 607 -28.88 -14.66 -3.00
CA HIS A 607 -29.24 -13.91 -1.80
C HIS A 607 -28.85 -14.79 -0.61
N TRP A 608 -27.97 -14.29 0.24
CA TRP A 608 -27.52 -15.06 1.40
C TRP A 608 -27.65 -14.26 2.68
N LEU A 609 -27.96 -14.97 3.75
CA LEU A 609 -28.04 -14.47 5.12
C LEU A 609 -26.73 -14.83 5.81
N PRO A 610 -25.84 -13.87 6.07
CA PRO A 610 -24.54 -14.18 6.67
C PRO A 610 -24.64 -14.77 8.09
N SER A 611 -25.78 -14.59 8.78
CA SER A 611 -26.07 -15.21 10.07
C SER A 611 -26.18 -16.74 10.01
N GLU A 612 -26.47 -17.32 8.85
CA GLU A 612 -26.59 -18.78 8.65
C GLU A 612 -25.21 -19.49 8.57
N TYR A 613 -24.10 -18.74 8.42
CA TYR A 613 -22.75 -19.28 8.21
C TYR A 613 -21.89 -19.37 9.48
N GLU A 614 -22.35 -18.89 10.64
CA GLU A 614 -21.59 -18.93 11.90
C GLU A 614 -21.70 -20.25 12.68
N GLN A 615 -22.48 -21.22 12.19
CA GLN A 615 -22.67 -22.52 12.85
C GLN A 615 -21.80 -23.66 12.27
N GLN A 616 -20.88 -23.36 11.35
CA GLN A 616 -19.83 -24.26 10.86
C GLN A 616 -18.46 -23.75 11.30
#